data_AF-A0AAW2VVJ2-F1
#
_entry.id   AF-A0AAW2VVJ2-F1
#
_cell.length_a   1.000
_cell.length_b   1.000
_cell.length_c   1.000
_cell.angle_alpha   90.00
_cell.angle_beta   90.00
_cell.angle_gamma   90.00
#
_symmetry.space_group_name_H-M   'P 1'
#
loop_
_entity.id
_entity.type
_entity.pdbx_description
1 polymer ?
#
loop_
_entity_poly.entity_id
_entity_poly.type
_entity_poly.pdbx_seq_one_letter_code
_entity_poly.pdbx_strand_id
1 'polypeptide(L)'
;MDALFEAEFSPLSDSGRVLSKCGKCLRYMKHIPSQPSRLYCGTCEEIYYTPPKGTIKLYKELTCPLDNFELLIFSMPGPEGKSFPFCPYCYNNPPFEGIDNLFGASKSSGSVKLGKGAGMPCFLCPHPTCQHSMISQGVCACPECDGTLVLDPVSAPRWRLYCNMCNCLISLPEGAHRISTTRDHCPECDSTIIEVDFNKKTTPLKDGATLHIGCILCDELLYSLVEMKHGKSFSRHARHRGRGRGRERRGHSGRGRGNKKQQDPRMSFRDF
;
A
#
# COMPACT_ATOMS: atom_id res chain seq x y z
N MET A 1 -44.56 5.85 -25.95
CA MET A 1 -44.56 4.88 -24.84
C MET A 1 -43.11 4.52 -24.58
N ASP A 2 -42.60 5.03 -23.47
CA ASP A 2 -41.18 5.12 -23.12
C ASP A 2 -40.58 3.76 -22.76
N ALA A 3 -39.80 3.18 -23.68
CA ALA A 3 -38.96 2.00 -23.42
C ALA A 3 -37.59 2.39 -22.81
N LEU A 4 -37.56 3.42 -21.96
CA LEU A 4 -36.33 3.98 -21.37
C LEU A 4 -36.38 4.11 -19.84
N PHE A 5 -37.37 3.52 -19.17
CA PHE A 5 -37.56 3.64 -17.71
C PHE A 5 -37.80 2.30 -16.99
N GLU A 6 -37.14 1.22 -17.42
CA GLU A 6 -36.99 0.00 -16.61
C GLU A 6 -35.51 -0.28 -16.33
N ALA A 7 -34.81 0.71 -15.76
CA ALA A 7 -33.68 0.37 -14.92
C ALA A 7 -34.27 -0.04 -13.56
N GLU A 8 -34.54 -1.33 -13.38
CA GLU A 8 -34.83 -1.89 -12.06
C GLU A 8 -33.62 -1.57 -11.15
N PHE A 9 -33.77 -0.55 -10.30
CA PHE A 9 -32.82 -0.28 -9.24
C PHE A 9 -32.96 -1.41 -8.23
N SER A 10 -32.20 -2.48 -8.42
CA SER A 10 -32.00 -3.47 -7.37
C SER A 10 -31.55 -2.72 -6.11
N PRO A 11 -32.27 -2.87 -4.97
CA PRO A 11 -31.94 -2.12 -3.78
C PRO A 11 -30.51 -2.46 -3.34
N LEU A 12 -29.80 -1.46 -2.78
CA LEU A 12 -28.39 -1.61 -2.37
C LEU A 12 -28.19 -2.80 -1.41
N SER A 13 -29.24 -3.13 -0.63
CA SER A 13 -29.30 -4.28 0.26
C SER A 13 -29.14 -5.62 -0.45
N ASP A 14 -29.57 -5.73 -1.71
CA ASP A 14 -29.60 -6.99 -2.46
C ASP A 14 -28.40 -7.12 -3.41
N SER A 15 -27.64 -6.04 -3.56
CA SER A 15 -26.43 -5.99 -4.36
C SER A 15 -25.18 -6.42 -3.57
N GLY A 16 -24.26 -7.08 -4.27
CA GLY A 16 -22.92 -7.39 -3.75
C GLY A 16 -22.79 -8.75 -3.05
N ARG A 17 -21.56 -9.07 -2.63
CA ARG A 17 -21.20 -10.34 -2.00
C ARG A 17 -20.79 -10.12 -0.56
N VAL A 18 -21.25 -10.96 0.36
CA VAL A 18 -20.79 -10.94 1.76
C VAL A 18 -19.26 -11.09 1.80
N LEU A 19 -18.57 -10.19 2.52
CA LEU A 19 -17.10 -10.17 2.50
C LEU A 19 -16.44 -10.04 3.89
N SER A 20 -16.89 -9.12 4.74
CA SER A 20 -16.25 -8.82 6.04
C SER A 20 -17.29 -8.39 7.07
N LYS A 21 -16.98 -8.47 8.36
CA LYS A 21 -17.86 -8.01 9.45
C LYS A 21 -17.66 -6.52 9.76
N CYS A 22 -18.78 -5.84 10.01
CA CYS A 22 -18.80 -4.47 10.52
C CYS A 22 -18.35 -4.45 11.98
N GLY A 23 -17.44 -3.55 12.34
CA GLY A 23 -16.97 -3.43 13.72
C GLY A 23 -18.01 -2.87 14.70
N LYS A 24 -19.01 -2.13 14.20
CA LYS A 24 -20.08 -1.54 15.03
C LYS A 24 -21.12 -2.54 15.48
N CYS A 25 -21.61 -3.38 14.57
CA CYS A 25 -22.72 -4.30 14.83
C CYS A 25 -22.35 -5.79 14.71
N LEU A 26 -21.10 -6.10 14.34
CA LEU A 26 -20.56 -7.45 14.14
C LEU A 26 -21.30 -8.29 13.09
N ARG A 27 -22.17 -7.67 12.28
CA ARG A 27 -22.85 -8.30 11.15
C ARG A 27 -22.03 -8.19 9.87
N TYR A 28 -22.23 -9.14 8.97
CA TYR A 28 -21.57 -9.17 7.68
C TYR A 28 -21.99 -7.97 6.80
N MET A 29 -20.99 -7.34 6.22
CA MET A 29 -21.12 -6.33 5.18
C MET A 29 -20.98 -6.97 3.80
N LYS A 30 -21.69 -6.40 2.83
CA LYS A 30 -21.63 -6.80 1.42
C LYS A 30 -20.66 -5.90 0.67
N HIS A 31 -19.72 -6.48 -0.07
CA HIS A 31 -18.89 -5.77 -1.03
C HIS A 31 -19.60 -5.65 -2.37
N ILE A 32 -19.74 -4.40 -2.81
CA ILE A 32 -20.34 -4.03 -4.09
C ILE A 32 -19.19 -3.54 -4.98
N PRO A 33 -18.73 -4.36 -5.96
CA PRO A 33 -17.59 -4.02 -6.80
C PRO A 33 -17.92 -3.00 -7.91
N SER A 34 -19.21 -2.75 -8.17
CA SER A 34 -19.64 -1.75 -9.15
C SER A 34 -19.15 -0.36 -8.74
N GLN A 35 -18.67 0.42 -9.71
CA GLN A 35 -18.06 1.71 -9.41
C GLN A 35 -19.10 2.73 -8.92
N PRO A 36 -18.84 3.47 -7.82
CA PRO A 36 -17.68 3.37 -6.94
C PRO A 36 -17.73 2.13 -6.03
N SER A 37 -16.63 1.37 -6.00
CA SER A 37 -16.52 0.16 -5.17
C SER A 37 -16.64 0.51 -3.68
N ARG A 38 -17.46 -0.25 -2.96
CA ARG A 38 -17.84 0.04 -1.58
C ARG A 38 -18.30 -1.20 -0.83
N LEU A 39 -18.25 -1.13 0.49
CA LEU A 39 -18.92 -2.06 1.40
C LEU A 39 -20.21 -1.40 1.89
N TYR A 40 -21.24 -2.21 2.09
CA TYR A 40 -22.49 -1.80 2.69
C TYR A 40 -22.82 -2.68 3.89
N CYS A 41 -23.09 -2.05 5.03
CA CYS A 41 -23.61 -2.73 6.21
C CYS A 41 -25.13 -2.58 6.24
N GLY A 42 -25.88 -3.67 6.02
CA GLY A 42 -27.34 -3.62 6.01
C GLY A 42 -27.97 -3.33 7.39
N THR A 43 -27.28 -3.65 8.49
CA THR A 43 -27.79 -3.39 9.85
C THR A 43 -27.56 -1.96 10.32
N CYS A 44 -26.43 -1.36 9.94
CA CYS A 44 -26.13 0.03 10.29
C CYS A 44 -26.60 1.02 9.21
N GLU A 45 -26.98 0.52 8.02
CA GLU A 45 -27.30 1.31 6.84
C GLU A 45 -26.16 2.24 6.38
N GLU A 46 -24.91 1.85 6.67
CA GLU A 46 -23.71 2.66 6.39
C GLU A 46 -22.91 2.11 5.19
N ILE A 47 -22.25 3.04 4.49
CA ILE A 47 -21.43 2.76 3.30
C ILE A 47 -19.97 3.10 3.60
N TYR A 48 -19.07 2.19 3.23
CA TYR A 48 -17.63 2.38 3.34
C TYR A 48 -16.98 2.22 1.96
N TYR A 49 -16.42 3.28 1.39
CA TYR A 49 -15.73 3.19 0.10
C TYR A 49 -14.44 2.39 0.24
N THR A 50 -14.12 1.62 -0.79
CA THR A 50 -12.84 0.89 -0.87
C THR A 50 -11.87 1.63 -1.79
N PRO A 51 -10.55 1.38 -1.68
CA PRO A 51 -9.60 1.92 -2.64
C PRO A 51 -9.99 1.56 -4.10
N PRO A 52 -9.89 2.52 -5.04
CA PRO A 52 -10.31 2.31 -6.42
C PRO A 52 -9.29 1.48 -7.21
N LYS A 53 -9.73 0.88 -8.33
CA LYS A 53 -8.87 0.24 -9.35
C LYS A 53 -8.00 -0.94 -8.85
N GLY A 54 -8.52 -1.72 -7.91
CA GLY A 54 -7.88 -2.97 -7.49
C GLY A 54 -8.89 -3.99 -6.99
N THR A 55 -8.37 -5.12 -6.51
CA THR A 55 -9.19 -6.21 -5.95
C THR A 55 -9.24 -6.10 -4.43
N ILE A 56 -10.41 -6.39 -3.86
CA ILE A 56 -10.64 -6.36 -2.41
C ILE A 56 -10.93 -7.78 -1.95
N LYS A 57 -10.24 -8.23 -0.89
CA LYS A 57 -10.47 -9.54 -0.26
C LYS A 57 -10.43 -9.39 1.27
N LEU A 58 -10.99 -10.38 1.98
CA LEU A 58 -10.88 -10.49 3.43
C LEU A 58 -9.42 -10.76 3.82
N TYR A 59 -8.92 -10.09 4.86
CA TYR A 59 -7.55 -10.25 5.33
C TYR A 59 -7.48 -11.03 6.64
N LYS A 60 -7.32 -12.36 6.52
CA LYS A 60 -7.03 -13.30 7.62
C LYS A 60 -8.00 -13.21 8.83
N GLU A 61 -9.24 -12.74 8.62
CA GLU A 61 -10.23 -12.51 9.69
C GLU A 61 -9.71 -11.64 10.85
N LEU A 62 -8.66 -10.86 10.61
CA LEU A 62 -8.08 -9.95 11.60
C LEU A 62 -8.98 -8.74 11.76
N THR A 63 -9.05 -8.19 12.97
CA THR A 63 -9.82 -6.98 13.27
C THR A 63 -8.91 -5.81 13.58
N CYS A 64 -9.37 -4.60 13.27
CA CYS A 64 -8.70 -3.39 13.69
C CYS A 64 -8.87 -3.19 15.21
N PRO A 65 -7.79 -2.92 15.97
CA PRO A 65 -7.90 -2.74 17.43
C PRO A 65 -8.57 -1.42 17.84
N LEU A 66 -8.79 -0.50 16.90
CA LEU A 66 -9.46 0.78 17.15
C LEU A 66 -10.99 0.65 17.17
N ASP A 67 -11.53 -0.14 16.25
CA ASP A 67 -12.96 -0.09 15.90
C ASP A 67 -13.58 -1.48 15.66
N ASN A 68 -12.81 -2.56 15.81
CA ASN A 68 -13.19 -3.96 15.62
C ASN A 68 -13.66 -4.33 14.19
N PHE A 69 -13.47 -3.47 13.18
CA PHE A 69 -13.78 -3.86 11.81
C PHE A 69 -12.83 -4.95 11.33
N GLU A 70 -13.37 -5.95 10.63
CA GLU A 70 -12.53 -6.92 9.94
C GLU A 70 -11.73 -6.24 8.84
N LEU A 71 -10.42 -6.51 8.81
CA LEU A 71 -9.48 -5.94 7.88
C LEU A 71 -9.67 -6.56 6.50
N LEU A 72 -9.47 -5.72 5.49
CA LEU A 72 -9.46 -6.11 4.09
C LEU A 72 -8.08 -5.91 3.51
N ILE A 73 -7.77 -6.66 2.45
CA ILE A 73 -6.58 -6.47 1.64
C ILE A 73 -6.98 -5.88 0.30
N PHE A 74 -6.33 -4.79 -0.08
CA PHE A 74 -6.37 -4.25 -1.41
C PHE A 74 -5.15 -4.74 -2.20
N SER A 75 -5.36 -5.17 -3.44
CA SER A 75 -4.27 -5.56 -4.35
C SER A 75 -4.44 -4.88 -5.71
N MET A 76 -3.41 -4.15 -6.12
CA MET A 76 -3.30 -3.60 -7.47
C MET A 76 -3.04 -4.72 -8.50
N PRO A 77 -3.61 -4.61 -9.71
CA PRO A 77 -3.33 -5.58 -10.77
C PRO A 77 -1.87 -5.48 -11.27
N GLY A 78 -1.28 -6.63 -11.60
CA GLY A 78 0.05 -6.76 -12.19
C GLY A 78 1.12 -7.30 -11.23
N PRO A 79 2.27 -7.77 -11.77
CA PRO A 79 3.31 -8.44 -10.98
C PRO A 79 4.01 -7.54 -9.96
N GLU A 80 4.03 -6.23 -10.22
CA GLU A 80 4.57 -5.20 -9.32
C GLU A 80 3.46 -4.37 -8.66
N GLY A 81 2.24 -4.91 -8.61
CA GLY A 81 1.12 -4.28 -7.95
C GLY A 81 1.30 -4.27 -6.44
N LYS A 82 1.31 -3.08 -5.82
CA LYS A 82 1.32 -2.97 -4.36
C LYS A 82 0.03 -3.56 -3.80
N SER A 83 0.16 -4.32 -2.72
CA SER A 83 -0.95 -4.79 -1.91
C SER A 83 -0.80 -4.24 -0.50
N PHE A 84 -1.90 -3.99 0.19
CA PHE A 84 -1.85 -3.56 1.58
C PHE A 84 -3.14 -3.88 2.34
N PRO A 85 -3.05 -4.17 3.64
CA PRO A 85 -4.21 -4.22 4.51
C PRO A 85 -4.77 -2.82 4.78
N PHE A 86 -6.09 -2.73 4.94
CA PHE A 86 -6.77 -1.52 5.39
C PHE A 86 -8.01 -1.87 6.24
N CYS A 87 -8.31 -1.03 7.22
CA CYS A 87 -9.58 -1.06 7.94
C CYS A 87 -10.63 -0.23 7.16
N PRO A 88 -11.83 -0.76 6.89
CA PRO A 88 -12.90 -0.02 6.23
C PRO A 88 -13.26 1.30 6.91
N TYR A 89 -13.33 1.32 8.24
CA TYR A 89 -13.72 2.51 8.99
C TYR A 89 -12.60 3.55 8.99
N CYS A 90 -11.37 3.18 9.40
CA CYS A 90 -10.20 4.07 9.35
C CYS A 90 -9.92 4.64 7.94
N TYR A 91 -10.13 3.86 6.89
CA TYR A 91 -9.97 4.35 5.52
C TYR A 91 -11.02 5.41 5.14
N ASN A 92 -12.23 5.31 5.67
CA ASN A 92 -13.31 6.27 5.39
C ASN A 92 -13.47 7.34 6.47
N ASN A 93 -12.83 7.20 7.63
CA ASN A 93 -12.92 8.11 8.76
C ASN A 93 -11.57 8.07 9.46
N PRO A 94 -10.52 8.67 8.86
CA PRO A 94 -9.18 8.67 9.45
C PRO A 94 -9.26 9.32 10.84
N PRO A 95 -8.97 8.59 11.93
CA PRO A 95 -9.26 9.06 13.28
C PRO A 95 -8.17 9.98 13.86
N PHE A 96 -7.15 10.33 13.07
CA PHE A 96 -6.01 11.14 13.51
C PHE A 96 -5.92 12.45 12.71
N GLU A 97 -5.72 13.55 13.41
CA GLU A 97 -5.55 14.87 12.81
C GLU A 97 -4.28 14.93 11.94
N GLY A 98 -4.34 15.65 10.82
CA GLY A 98 -3.19 15.83 9.93
C GLY A 98 -2.92 14.69 8.94
N ILE A 99 -3.72 13.61 8.93
CA ILE A 99 -3.61 12.56 7.91
C ILE A 99 -3.85 13.12 6.50
N ASP A 100 -4.68 14.15 6.35
CA ASP A 100 -4.90 14.85 5.09
C ASP A 100 -3.61 15.50 4.53
N ASN A 101 -2.60 15.69 5.36
CA ASN A 101 -1.29 16.20 4.97
C ASN A 101 -0.29 15.08 4.60
N LEU A 102 -0.58 13.80 4.90
CA LEU A 102 0.25 12.66 4.52
C LEU A 102 0.07 12.35 3.03
N PHE A 103 1.20 12.17 2.33
CA PHE A 103 1.23 12.01 0.87
C PHE A 103 0.46 10.75 0.44
N GLY A 104 -0.61 10.92 -0.35
CA GLY A 104 -1.55 9.85 -0.72
C GLY A 104 -2.99 10.16 -0.30
N ALA A 105 -3.17 11.05 0.68
CA ALA A 105 -4.42 11.79 0.82
C ALA A 105 -4.46 12.85 -0.28
N SER A 106 -5.34 12.70 -1.27
CA SER A 106 -5.58 13.73 -2.26
C SER A 106 -5.98 15.01 -1.54
N LYS A 107 -5.15 16.06 -1.60
CA LYS A 107 -5.52 17.43 -1.24
C LYS A 107 -6.66 17.89 -2.16
N SER A 108 -7.91 17.55 -1.86
CA SER A 108 -9.04 18.34 -2.32
C SER A 108 -9.14 19.53 -1.39
N SER A 109 -8.41 20.60 -1.72
CA SER A 109 -8.65 21.90 -1.12
C SER A 109 -10.11 22.29 -1.33
N GLY A 110 -10.82 22.57 -0.25
CA GLY A 110 -12.20 23.01 -0.29
C GLY A 110 -13.15 21.94 0.28
N SER A 111 -13.71 22.27 1.44
CA SER A 111 -14.89 21.71 2.08
C SER A 111 -15.93 21.07 1.13
N VAL A 112 -15.70 19.84 0.68
CA VAL A 112 -16.68 19.01 -0.05
C VAL A 112 -16.35 17.54 0.21
N LYS A 113 -17.22 16.87 0.96
CA LYS A 113 -17.55 15.43 0.97
C LYS A 113 -16.39 14.45 0.74
N LEU A 114 -16.04 13.71 1.80
CA LEU A 114 -15.28 12.46 1.75
C LEU A 114 -15.86 11.52 0.67
N GLY A 115 -15.29 11.58 -0.52
CA GLY A 115 -15.87 11.00 -1.70
C GLY A 115 -14.82 10.93 -2.78
N LYS A 116 -14.16 9.77 -2.83
CA LYS A 116 -13.18 9.31 -3.83
C LYS A 116 -11.72 9.71 -3.56
N GLY A 117 -11.03 8.83 -2.83
CA GLY A 117 -9.63 8.51 -3.18
C GLY A 117 -8.52 8.99 -2.24
N ALA A 118 -8.79 9.17 -0.95
CA ALA A 118 -7.80 9.64 0.02
C ALA A 118 -8.03 9.04 1.41
N GLY A 119 -8.25 7.72 1.50
CA GLY A 119 -8.44 7.07 2.79
C GLY A 119 -7.13 6.64 3.44
N MET A 120 -7.12 6.44 4.76
CA MET A 120 -5.95 5.96 5.51
C MET A 120 -5.83 4.42 5.46
N PRO A 121 -4.88 3.84 4.69
CA PRO A 121 -4.53 2.43 4.79
C PRO A 121 -3.78 2.12 6.10
N CYS A 122 -3.70 0.85 6.49
CA CYS A 122 -3.09 0.50 7.78
C CYS A 122 -1.61 0.90 7.88
N PHE A 123 -0.85 0.87 6.77
CA PHE A 123 0.56 1.30 6.77
C PHE A 123 0.76 2.81 7.01
N LEU A 124 -0.32 3.60 7.05
CA LEU A 124 -0.31 5.00 7.50
C LEU A 124 -0.89 5.18 8.91
N CYS A 125 -1.41 4.11 9.52
CA CYS A 125 -1.99 4.17 10.86
C CYS A 125 -0.89 4.42 11.90
N PRO A 126 -1.02 5.44 12.76
CA PRO A 126 -0.12 5.68 13.89
C PRO A 126 -0.56 4.97 15.18
N HIS A 127 -1.51 4.03 15.13
CA HIS A 127 -1.97 3.37 16.36
C HIS A 127 -0.97 2.31 16.83
N PRO A 128 -0.41 2.41 18.05
CA PRO A 128 0.69 1.55 18.50
C PRO A 128 0.29 0.08 18.69
N THR A 129 -1.00 -0.21 18.93
CA THR A 129 -1.47 -1.60 19.07
C THR A 129 -1.90 -2.24 17.74
N CYS A 130 -1.96 -1.46 16.65
CA CYS A 130 -2.29 -2.00 15.35
C CYS A 130 -1.06 -2.68 14.75
N GLN A 131 -1.13 -4.00 14.58
CA GLN A 131 -0.03 -4.81 14.06
C GLN A 131 0.39 -4.41 12.63
N HIS A 132 -0.49 -3.77 11.87
CA HIS A 132 -0.21 -3.30 10.50
C HIS A 132 0.08 -1.79 10.44
N SER A 133 0.20 -1.14 11.60
CA SER A 133 0.52 0.29 11.70
C SER A 133 1.90 0.60 11.15
N MET A 134 2.11 1.87 10.82
CA MET A 134 3.43 2.41 10.51
C MET A 134 4.39 2.25 11.70
N ILE A 135 3.88 2.34 12.94
CA ILE A 135 4.69 2.20 14.16
C ILE A 135 5.19 0.76 14.32
N SER A 136 4.35 -0.24 14.06
CA SER A 136 4.73 -1.65 14.23
C SER A 136 5.51 -2.23 13.05
N GLN A 137 5.26 -1.73 11.84
CA GLN A 137 5.86 -2.27 10.60
C GLN A 137 6.94 -1.36 10.00
N GLY A 138 7.15 -0.17 10.56
CA GLY A 138 8.23 0.73 10.15
C GLY A 138 9.60 0.10 10.40
N VAL A 139 10.53 0.31 9.48
CA VAL A 139 11.88 -0.27 9.55
C VAL A 139 12.95 0.81 9.58
N CYS A 140 12.97 1.70 8.60
CA CYS A 140 13.96 2.77 8.52
C CYS A 140 13.42 3.98 7.75
N ALA A 141 14.16 5.08 7.78
CA ALA A 141 13.87 6.26 6.99
C ALA A 141 14.00 5.95 5.48
N CYS A 142 13.13 6.56 4.68
CA CYS A 142 13.21 6.46 3.24
C CYS A 142 14.37 7.33 2.71
N PRO A 143 15.25 6.81 1.84
CA PRO A 143 16.38 7.59 1.32
C PRO A 143 15.94 8.71 0.34
N GLU A 144 14.74 8.62 -0.23
CA GLU A 144 14.25 9.56 -1.25
C GLU A 144 13.32 10.67 -0.74
N CYS A 145 12.83 10.57 0.51
CA CYS A 145 11.86 11.53 1.07
C CYS A 145 11.76 11.38 2.59
N ASP A 146 11.03 12.28 3.25
CA ASP A 146 10.80 12.28 4.70
C ASP A 146 9.87 11.15 5.21
N GLY A 147 9.66 10.11 4.40
CA GLY A 147 8.81 8.98 4.73
C GLY A 147 9.54 7.84 5.45
N THR A 148 8.78 6.85 5.88
CA THR A 148 9.27 5.62 6.52
C THR A 148 9.08 4.46 5.56
N LEU A 149 10.08 3.59 5.47
CA LEU A 149 10.00 2.30 4.80
C LEU A 149 9.29 1.31 5.72
N VAL A 150 8.14 0.83 5.27
CA VAL A 150 7.25 -0.06 6.03
C VAL A 150 7.26 -1.45 5.42
N LEU A 151 7.40 -2.48 6.25
CA LEU A 151 7.34 -3.87 5.83
C LEU A 151 5.94 -4.22 5.31
N ASP A 152 5.88 -4.80 4.11
CA ASP A 152 4.63 -5.31 3.56
C ASP A 152 4.37 -6.75 4.03
N PRO A 153 3.40 -6.98 4.92
CA PRO A 153 3.12 -8.31 5.49
C PRO A 153 2.48 -9.27 4.47
N VAL A 154 2.13 -8.80 3.27
CA VAL A 154 1.51 -9.60 2.21
C VAL A 154 2.40 -9.77 0.98
N SER A 155 3.64 -9.32 1.07
CA SER A 155 4.62 -9.41 -0.03
C SER A 155 5.27 -10.80 -0.18
N ALA A 156 5.06 -11.71 0.79
CA ALA A 156 5.55 -13.08 0.71
C ALA A 156 5.15 -13.76 -0.63
N PRO A 157 6.04 -14.54 -1.27
CA PRO A 157 7.41 -14.86 -0.86
C PRO A 157 8.46 -13.80 -1.28
N ARG A 158 8.05 -12.75 -1.99
CA ARG A 158 8.92 -11.66 -2.48
C ARG A 158 8.84 -10.48 -1.53
N TRP A 159 9.43 -10.65 -0.35
CA TRP A 159 9.36 -9.68 0.73
C TRP A 159 9.84 -8.29 0.31
N ARG A 160 9.09 -7.26 0.70
CA ARG A 160 9.34 -5.87 0.30
C ARG A 160 9.09 -4.90 1.45
N LEU A 161 9.89 -3.84 1.48
CA LEU A 161 9.58 -2.60 2.16
C LEU A 161 9.03 -1.60 1.14
N TYR A 162 8.02 -0.83 1.51
CA TYR A 162 7.54 0.29 0.70
C TYR A 162 7.59 1.56 1.51
N CYS A 163 7.96 2.66 0.84
CA CYS A 163 7.78 3.97 1.45
C CYS A 163 6.28 4.25 1.62
N ASN A 164 5.95 4.86 2.74
CA ASN A 164 4.60 5.32 3.04
C ASN A 164 4.25 6.67 2.36
N MET A 165 5.24 7.40 1.82
CA MET A 165 5.05 8.72 1.18
C MET A 165 5.41 8.76 -0.31
N CYS A 166 6.40 8.00 -0.78
CA CYS A 166 6.82 7.99 -2.18
C CYS A 166 6.73 6.58 -2.80
N ASN A 167 7.32 6.41 -4.00
CA ASN A 167 7.30 5.14 -4.72
C ASN A 167 8.54 4.27 -4.47
N CYS A 168 9.42 4.67 -3.53
CA CYS A 168 10.57 3.87 -3.13
C CYS A 168 10.12 2.51 -2.60
N LEU A 169 10.81 1.46 -3.06
CA LEU A 169 10.56 0.06 -2.72
C LEU A 169 11.90 -0.62 -2.49
N ILE A 170 12.05 -1.37 -1.40
CA ILE A 170 13.23 -2.21 -1.17
C ILE A 170 12.81 -3.68 -1.22
N SER A 171 13.43 -4.45 -2.11
CA SER A 171 13.29 -5.90 -2.13
C SER A 171 14.16 -6.47 -1.03
N LEU A 172 13.57 -7.29 -0.16
CA LEU A 172 14.26 -7.98 0.93
C LEU A 172 14.82 -9.34 0.46
N PRO A 173 15.67 -10.02 1.27
CA PRO A 173 16.34 -11.25 0.86
C PRO A 173 15.38 -12.30 0.30
N GLU A 174 15.73 -12.86 -0.87
CA GLU A 174 14.98 -13.96 -1.47
C GLU A 174 15.14 -15.25 -0.65
N GLY A 175 14.17 -16.17 -0.77
CA GLY A 175 14.22 -17.46 -0.06
C GLY A 175 13.84 -17.37 1.43
N ALA A 176 13.43 -16.21 1.94
CA ALA A 176 12.85 -16.08 3.27
C ALA A 176 11.42 -16.64 3.32
N HIS A 177 11.17 -17.57 4.25
CA HIS A 177 9.83 -18.08 4.54
C HIS A 177 9.01 -17.04 5.31
N ARG A 178 9.67 -16.28 6.21
CA ARG A 178 9.05 -15.22 7.00
C ARG A 178 10.04 -14.09 7.25
N ILE A 179 9.54 -12.86 7.19
CA ILE A 179 10.23 -11.67 7.70
C ILE A 179 9.28 -10.92 8.64
N SER A 180 9.79 -10.47 9.78
CA SER A 180 9.04 -9.65 10.75
C SER A 180 9.92 -8.58 11.37
N THR A 181 9.30 -7.45 11.76
CA THR A 181 9.93 -6.42 12.59
C THR A 181 10.03 -6.87 14.04
N THR A 182 11.05 -6.41 14.76
CA THR A 182 11.19 -6.60 16.21
C THR A 182 10.89 -5.30 16.97
N ARG A 183 11.09 -5.29 18.29
CA ARG A 183 11.01 -4.07 19.12
C ARG A 183 12.38 -3.41 19.32
N ASP A 184 13.43 -4.07 18.85
CA ASP A 184 14.80 -3.64 19.07
C ASP A 184 15.23 -2.69 17.95
N HIS A 185 16.09 -1.73 18.29
CA HIS A 185 16.58 -0.71 17.37
C HIS A 185 18.09 -0.84 17.24
N CYS A 186 18.59 -0.56 16.03
CA CYS A 186 20.02 -0.61 15.76
C CYS A 186 20.75 0.49 16.53
N PRO A 187 21.82 0.19 17.28
CA PRO A 187 22.54 1.19 18.06
C PRO A 187 23.28 2.23 17.21
N GLU A 188 23.51 1.97 15.91
CA GLU A 188 24.25 2.86 15.01
C GLU A 188 23.35 3.83 14.23
N CYS A 189 22.22 3.35 13.70
CA CYS A 189 21.36 4.12 12.80
C CYS A 189 19.90 4.23 13.27
N ASP A 190 19.57 3.70 14.46
CA ASP A 190 18.22 3.70 15.07
C ASP A 190 17.12 3.04 14.23
N SER A 191 17.49 2.33 13.16
CA SER A 191 16.53 1.56 12.36
C SER A 191 16.07 0.32 13.12
N THR A 192 14.81 -0.06 12.95
CA THR A 192 14.24 -1.25 13.56
C THR A 192 14.95 -2.51 13.08
N ILE A 193 15.29 -3.38 14.02
CA ILE A 193 15.88 -4.68 13.73
C ILE A 193 14.80 -5.59 13.15
N ILE A 194 15.16 -6.37 12.14
CA ILE A 194 14.26 -7.35 11.53
C ILE A 194 14.74 -8.76 11.84
N GLU A 195 13.79 -9.68 11.93
CA GLU A 195 14.00 -11.12 12.02
C GLU A 195 13.66 -11.73 10.65
N VAL A 196 14.63 -12.45 10.08
CA VAL A 196 14.52 -13.15 8.80
C VAL A 196 14.66 -14.65 9.03
N ASP A 197 13.60 -15.39 8.73
CA ASP A 197 13.59 -16.86 8.76
C ASP A 197 13.70 -17.40 7.33
N PHE A 198 14.90 -17.83 6.97
CA PHE A 198 15.24 -18.40 5.68
C PHE A 198 14.70 -19.82 5.51
N ASN A 199 14.39 -20.20 4.27
CA ASN A 199 14.07 -21.58 3.96
C ASN A 199 15.30 -22.48 4.22
N LYS A 200 15.09 -23.58 4.94
CA LYS A 200 16.10 -24.61 5.25
C LYS A 200 16.93 -25.06 4.05
N LYS A 201 16.35 -25.05 2.85
CA LYS A 201 17.02 -25.51 1.61
C LYS A 201 17.87 -24.45 0.92
N THR A 202 17.61 -23.16 1.18
CA THR A 202 18.21 -22.03 0.44
C THR A 202 18.79 -20.99 1.40
N THR A 203 19.05 -21.35 2.65
CA THR A 203 19.58 -20.43 3.64
C THR A 203 21.00 -19.96 3.25
N PRO A 204 21.26 -18.64 3.28
CA PRO A 204 22.61 -18.10 3.05
C PRO A 204 23.50 -18.17 4.31
N LEU A 205 22.95 -18.62 5.45
CA LEU A 205 23.66 -18.63 6.73
C LEU A 205 24.60 -19.83 6.85
N LYS A 206 25.66 -19.66 7.66
CA LYS A 206 26.61 -20.72 7.99
C LYS A 206 25.93 -21.82 8.82
N ASP A 207 26.49 -23.03 8.75
CA ASP A 207 26.10 -24.18 9.56
C ASP A 207 24.63 -24.63 9.43
N GLY A 208 23.95 -24.20 8.36
CA GLY A 208 22.55 -24.55 8.11
C GLY A 208 21.55 -23.83 9.03
N ALA A 209 21.97 -22.78 9.74
CA ALA A 209 21.06 -21.91 10.47
C ALA A 209 20.02 -21.30 9.52
N THR A 210 18.81 -21.02 10.01
CA THR A 210 17.76 -20.37 9.20
C THR A 210 17.35 -19.01 9.73
N LEU A 211 17.61 -18.72 11.00
CA LEU A 211 17.20 -17.48 11.63
C LEU A 211 18.37 -16.48 11.63
N HIS A 212 18.13 -15.29 11.09
CA HIS A 212 19.04 -14.15 11.19
C HIS A 212 18.29 -12.94 11.74
N ILE A 213 18.91 -12.23 12.68
CA ILE A 213 18.34 -11.03 13.31
C ILE A 213 19.36 -9.91 13.11
N GLY A 214 18.95 -8.83 12.45
CA GLY A 214 19.87 -7.75 12.12
C GLY A 214 19.19 -6.50 11.58
N CYS A 215 19.97 -5.42 11.49
CA CYS A 215 19.55 -4.18 10.87
C CYS A 215 19.78 -4.24 9.36
N ILE A 216 18.78 -3.89 8.55
CA ILE A 216 18.92 -3.91 7.09
C ILE A 216 19.99 -2.96 6.52
N LEU A 217 20.45 -1.98 7.31
CA LEU A 217 21.42 -0.97 6.90
C LEU A 217 22.84 -1.28 7.39
N CYS A 218 22.98 -1.69 8.64
CA CYS A 218 24.27 -1.91 9.28
C CYS A 218 24.75 -3.37 9.24
N ASP A 219 23.84 -4.35 9.12
CA ASP A 219 24.22 -5.76 9.05
C ASP A 219 24.74 -6.11 7.66
N GLU A 220 26.01 -6.53 7.57
CA GLU A 220 26.69 -6.79 6.29
C GLU A 220 25.96 -7.82 5.41
N LEU A 221 25.39 -8.86 6.03
CA LEU A 221 24.70 -9.91 5.31
C LEU A 221 23.38 -9.38 4.74
N LEU A 222 22.51 -8.81 5.58
CA LEU A 222 21.21 -8.30 5.15
C LEU A 222 21.38 -7.19 4.12
N TYR A 223 22.32 -6.28 4.35
CA TYR A 223 22.63 -5.18 3.44
C TYR A 223 23.04 -5.68 2.04
N SER A 224 23.82 -6.78 1.97
CA SER A 224 24.24 -7.35 0.69
C SER A 224 23.09 -8.02 -0.10
N LEU A 225 21.99 -8.34 0.58
CA LEU A 225 20.86 -9.09 0.04
C LEU A 225 19.63 -8.21 -0.26
N VAL A 226 19.67 -6.92 0.06
CA VAL A 226 18.61 -5.96 -0.26
C VAL A 226 18.85 -5.28 -1.60
N GLU A 227 17.76 -5.00 -2.33
CA GLU A 227 17.82 -4.29 -3.60
C GLU A 227 16.77 -3.18 -3.65
N MET A 228 17.21 -1.94 -3.82
CA MET A 228 16.31 -0.79 -3.99
C MET A 228 15.74 -0.75 -5.42
N LYS A 229 14.43 -0.53 -5.52
CA LYS A 229 13.65 -0.42 -6.75
C LYS A 229 12.62 0.70 -6.63
N HIS A 230 12.02 1.05 -7.75
CA HIS A 230 10.90 1.99 -7.78
C HIS A 230 9.59 1.29 -8.11
N GLY A 231 8.59 1.46 -7.25
CA GLY A 231 7.22 1.02 -7.49
C GLY A 231 6.52 1.84 -8.58
N LYS A 232 5.46 1.28 -9.17
CA LYS A 232 4.60 2.03 -10.10
C LYS A 232 3.79 3.06 -9.30
N SER A 233 3.88 4.33 -9.70
CA SER A 233 3.24 5.45 -8.98
C SER A 233 1.74 5.29 -8.79
N PHE A 234 1.25 5.54 -7.58
CA PHE A 234 -0.20 5.66 -7.25
C PHE A 234 -0.88 6.85 -7.92
N SER A 235 -0.11 7.82 -8.39
CA SER A 235 -0.61 9.03 -9.04
C SER A 235 0.35 9.47 -10.14
N ARG A 236 -0.03 9.24 -11.40
CA ARG A 236 0.38 10.15 -12.47
C ARG A 236 -0.48 11.40 -12.36
N HIS A 237 -0.15 12.29 -11.44
CA HIS A 237 -0.40 13.70 -11.70
C HIS A 237 0.89 14.23 -12.30
N ALA A 238 0.83 14.41 -13.61
CA ALA A 238 1.91 14.99 -14.40
C ALA A 238 2.50 16.18 -13.66
N ARG A 239 3.81 16.11 -13.42
CA ARG A 239 4.63 17.32 -13.23
C ARG A 239 4.15 18.35 -14.24
N HIS A 240 3.86 19.55 -13.74
CA HIS A 240 3.54 20.74 -14.53
C HIS A 240 4.27 20.73 -15.89
N ARG A 241 3.56 20.35 -16.96
CA ARG A 241 3.93 20.77 -18.32
C ARG A 241 3.12 22.02 -18.59
N GLY A 242 3.85 23.12 -18.66
CA GLY A 242 3.32 24.47 -18.75
C GLY A 242 2.22 24.62 -19.80
N ARG A 243 1.32 25.55 -19.49
CA ARG A 243 0.41 26.20 -20.41
C ARG A 243 1.14 26.57 -21.72
N GLY A 244 0.71 25.96 -22.82
CA GLY A 244 1.06 26.38 -24.17
C GLY A 244 -0.21 26.42 -25.02
N ARG A 245 -0.89 27.58 -25.02
CA ARG A 245 -1.90 27.94 -26.02
C ARG A 245 -1.18 28.11 -27.37
N GLY A 246 -1.71 27.56 -28.47
CA GLY A 246 -1.34 28.03 -29.80
C GLY A 246 -1.40 27.01 -30.95
N ARG A 247 -2.52 27.05 -31.69
CA ARG A 247 -2.68 26.99 -33.17
C ARG A 247 -1.77 26.12 -34.06
N GLU A 248 -2.46 25.22 -34.77
CA GLU A 248 -2.51 25.02 -36.24
C GLU A 248 -1.25 24.67 -37.09
N ARG A 249 -1.46 23.58 -37.86
CA ARG A 249 -1.08 23.29 -39.26
C ARG A 249 0.22 22.54 -39.59
N ARG A 250 -0.01 21.36 -40.18
CA ARG A 250 0.60 20.74 -41.38
C ARG A 250 2.13 20.77 -41.53
N GLY A 251 2.76 19.59 -41.57
CA GLY A 251 4.11 19.44 -42.11
C GLY A 251 4.62 18.00 -42.07
N HIS A 252 4.90 17.48 -43.25
CA HIS A 252 5.49 16.17 -43.54
C HIS A 252 6.97 16.09 -43.08
N SER A 253 7.50 14.86 -43.03
CA SER A 253 8.94 14.49 -42.99
C SER A 253 9.60 14.28 -41.61
N GLY A 254 9.92 13.01 -41.34
CA GLY A 254 11.34 12.60 -41.34
C GLY A 254 12.06 12.45 -40.00
N ARG A 255 12.66 11.25 -39.86
CA ARG A 255 13.89 10.91 -39.13
C ARG A 255 13.83 10.82 -37.61
N GLY A 256 13.97 9.58 -37.13
CA GLY A 256 14.05 9.25 -35.71
C GLY A 256 15.41 9.54 -35.07
N ARG A 257 15.51 9.15 -33.80
CA ARG A 257 16.75 8.76 -33.10
C ARG A 257 16.43 8.33 -31.67
N GLY A 258 17.02 7.21 -31.26
CA GLY A 258 17.50 7.03 -29.88
C GLY A 258 16.54 6.38 -28.88
N ASN A 259 16.35 5.07 -29.00
CA ASN A 259 15.82 4.25 -27.91
C ASN A 259 16.94 4.03 -26.88
N LYS A 260 17.15 4.98 -25.96
CA LYS A 260 17.97 4.72 -24.76
C LYS A 260 17.11 3.96 -23.76
N LYS A 261 17.28 2.63 -23.72
CA LYS A 261 16.94 1.84 -22.54
C LYS A 261 17.67 2.47 -21.35
N GLN A 262 16.93 3.12 -20.46
CA GLN A 262 17.43 3.39 -19.11
C GLN A 262 17.65 2.04 -18.46
N GLN A 263 18.91 1.58 -18.46
CA GLN A 263 19.35 0.58 -17.50
C GLN A 263 19.26 1.26 -16.13
N ASP A 264 18.52 0.63 -15.22
CA ASP A 264 18.45 1.02 -13.83
C ASP A 264 19.87 0.88 -13.25
N PRO A 265 20.52 1.97 -12.82
CA PRO A 265 21.81 1.85 -12.17
C PRO A 265 21.58 1.13 -10.84
N ARG A 266 22.30 0.04 -10.65
CA ARG A 266 22.37 -0.70 -9.39
C ARG A 266 23.09 0.21 -8.38
N MET A 267 22.34 1.13 -7.79
CA MET A 267 22.85 2.08 -6.80
C MET A 267 23.02 1.32 -5.50
N SER A 268 24.28 1.22 -5.03
CA SER A 268 24.57 0.71 -3.69
C SER A 268 24.12 1.73 -2.67
N PHE A 269 23.47 1.26 -1.61
CA PHE A 269 22.90 2.05 -0.53
C PHE A 269 23.94 2.79 0.35
N ARG A 270 25.24 2.74 -0.02
CA ARG A 270 26.39 3.28 0.72
C ARG A 270 26.70 4.74 0.40
N ASP A 271 26.02 5.32 -0.60
CA ASP A 271 26.28 6.69 -1.07
C ASP A 271 25.25 7.71 -0.52
N PHE A 272 24.63 7.43 0.63
CA PHE A 272 23.69 8.33 1.31
C PHE A 272 23.93 8.40 2.81
#